data_AF-A0A940RQN1-F1
#
_entry.id   AF-A0A940RQN1-F1
#
_cell.length_a   1.000
_cell.length_b   1.000
_cell.length_c   1.000
_cell.angle_alpha   90.00
_cell.angle_beta   90.00
_cell.angle_gamma   90.00
#
_symmetry.space_group_name_H-M   'P 1'
#
loop_
_entity.id
_entity.type
_entity.pdbx_description
1 polymer ?
#
loop_
_entity_poly.entity_id
_entity_poly.type
_entity_poly.pdbx_seq_one_letter_code
_entity_poly.pdbx_strand_id
1 'polypeptide(L)'
;MAAKLSIAELPPPRLQFGGASATTEPKVGLLQAGPFDLRFGSARGSRIHVGIIGVPAQVEGTRRWLERTESGLPAVGDSSLLNRPFPGFSEIFRKELVVPDVSIIELDDGQTGPLARALEMTPYAGFQSVVDAYDEGLRRLAARDVNRPDIVLICIPDADRALLREVERAATEAEVSTVKAFRQANKAVQLDLFAVMDEVEQTAEDLLKRDLRLAIKARALKHRIPIQLVRSALIEDGLRTQDPATKAWNVSVGIYYKSGGVPWRLPPQGPDTCFVGVSFHHFRTTRRAMVRSSLAQAFSSDGEGFAIRGEGVPVESNQGRNVHLTEAQAYTLATGIVAEYTRRTGRPPLRVVLHKTSFFDQAELAGLQAALSNIPLVSMVTLVPSAFRLLRYGMYPPKVGTVARVNDARAFLFTSGFMPELGTYPGPHVPQPFEVRCLGADEPLMAAQDVLNLTRMNWNTADIRGKWPVSLSFARRVGGILDEFGDDELIESSFRYFV
;
A
#
# COMPACT_ATOMS: atom_id res chain seq x y z
N MET A 1 -22.69 -36.04 -9.53
CA MET A 1 -22.23 -35.26 -10.71
C MET A 1 -20.72 -35.13 -10.63
N ALA A 2 -20.00 -35.42 -11.71
CA ALA A 2 -18.55 -35.18 -11.78
C ALA A 2 -18.29 -33.68 -11.90
N ALA A 3 -17.39 -33.13 -11.08
CA ALA A 3 -16.98 -31.74 -11.22
C ALA A 3 -16.05 -31.60 -12.43
N LYS A 4 -16.33 -30.64 -13.32
CA LYS A 4 -15.45 -30.32 -14.45
C LYS A 4 -14.39 -29.34 -13.96
N LEU A 5 -13.12 -29.72 -14.04
CA LEU A 5 -11.98 -28.86 -13.74
C LEU A 5 -11.29 -28.49 -15.05
N SER A 6 -11.09 -27.19 -15.29
CA SER A 6 -10.22 -26.70 -16.36
C SER A 6 -9.15 -25.78 -15.79
N ILE A 7 -7.97 -25.77 -16.41
CA ILE A 7 -6.82 -24.98 -15.98
C ILE A 7 -6.41 -24.09 -17.13
N ALA A 8 -6.21 -22.81 -16.85
CA ALA A 8 -5.62 -21.85 -17.77
C ALA A 8 -4.39 -21.21 -17.12
N GLU A 9 -3.41 -20.82 -17.92
CA GLU A 9 -2.26 -20.04 -17.48
C GLU A 9 -2.36 -18.64 -18.08
N LEU A 10 -2.42 -17.64 -17.22
CA LEU A 10 -2.45 -16.25 -17.63
C LEU A 10 -1.05 -15.76 -18.02
N PRO A 11 -0.93 -14.87 -19.02
CA PRO A 11 0.33 -14.21 -19.30
C PRO A 11 0.81 -13.44 -18.06
N PRO A 12 2.13 -13.50 -17.75
CA PRO A 12 2.68 -12.76 -16.62
C PRO A 12 2.54 -11.26 -16.86
N PRO A 13 2.29 -10.45 -15.81
CA PRO A 13 2.20 -9.01 -15.95
C PRO A 13 3.47 -8.44 -16.57
N ARG A 14 3.31 -7.64 -17.64
CA ARG A 14 4.42 -6.92 -18.25
C ARG A 14 4.40 -5.48 -17.74
N LEU A 15 5.55 -4.97 -17.36
CA LEU A 15 5.75 -3.62 -16.85
C LEU A 15 6.51 -2.80 -17.88
N GLN A 16 6.08 -1.56 -18.09
CA GLN A 16 6.70 -0.60 -19.00
C GLN A 16 7.56 0.39 -18.22
N PHE A 17 8.74 0.67 -18.77
CA PHE A 17 9.80 1.51 -18.20
C PHE A 17 10.17 2.65 -19.16
N GLY A 18 11.26 3.37 -18.90
CA GLY A 18 11.68 4.52 -19.73
C GLY A 18 11.98 4.15 -21.18
N GLY A 19 12.65 3.02 -21.41
CA GLY A 19 12.98 2.45 -22.72
C GLY A 19 11.84 1.68 -23.41
N ALA A 20 12.05 1.24 -24.65
CA ALA A 20 11.05 0.59 -25.50
C ALA A 20 10.60 -0.82 -25.04
N SER A 21 11.36 -1.44 -24.14
CA SER A 21 11.16 -2.82 -23.66
C SER A 21 10.20 -2.90 -22.48
N ALA A 22 9.42 -3.99 -22.39
CA ALA A 22 8.61 -4.33 -21.23
C ALA A 22 9.09 -5.64 -20.59
N THR A 23 9.22 -5.67 -19.27
CA THR A 23 9.73 -6.82 -18.48
C THR A 23 8.74 -7.22 -17.39
N THR A 24 8.82 -8.45 -16.87
CA THR A 24 7.93 -8.91 -15.79
C THR A 24 8.48 -8.58 -14.39
N GLU A 25 9.77 -8.28 -14.30
CA GLU A 25 10.47 -8.04 -13.03
C GLU A 25 10.97 -6.57 -12.96
N PRO A 26 10.59 -5.81 -11.92
CA PRO A 26 10.92 -4.40 -11.75
C PRO A 26 12.40 -4.08 -11.75
N LYS A 27 13.23 -4.85 -11.03
CA LYS A 27 14.67 -4.58 -10.95
C LYS A 27 15.33 -4.74 -12.34
N VAL A 28 14.94 -5.74 -13.15
CA VAL A 28 15.44 -5.91 -14.53
C VAL A 28 15.06 -4.69 -15.36
N GLY A 29 13.79 -4.29 -15.31
CA GLY A 29 13.28 -3.20 -16.13
C GLY A 29 13.95 -1.87 -15.79
N LEU A 30 14.09 -1.57 -14.50
CA LEU A 30 14.79 -0.37 -14.02
C LEU A 30 16.26 -0.36 -14.44
N LEU A 31 16.97 -1.50 -14.34
CA LEU A 31 18.36 -1.60 -14.79
C LEU A 31 18.52 -1.37 -16.29
N GLN A 32 17.64 -1.94 -17.11
CA GLN A 32 17.76 -1.91 -18.56
C GLN A 32 17.27 -0.60 -19.18
N ALA A 33 16.25 0.01 -18.57
CA ALA A 33 15.44 1.02 -19.23
C ALA A 33 15.16 2.26 -18.36
N GLY A 34 15.59 2.26 -17.09
CA GLY A 34 15.33 3.34 -16.13
C GLY A 34 13.84 3.52 -15.79
N PRO A 35 13.49 4.52 -14.97
CA PRO A 35 12.09 4.77 -14.59
C PRO A 35 11.25 5.21 -15.79
N PHE A 36 9.95 4.88 -15.75
CA PHE A 36 9.01 5.18 -16.83
C PHE A 36 8.94 6.67 -17.19
N ASP A 37 8.97 7.53 -16.17
CA ASP A 37 8.90 8.98 -16.37
C ASP A 37 10.05 9.56 -17.19
N LEU A 38 11.16 8.83 -17.45
CA LEU A 38 12.20 9.29 -18.41
C LEU A 38 11.62 9.72 -19.76
N ARG A 39 10.47 9.15 -20.14
CA ARG A 39 9.71 9.51 -21.34
C ARG A 39 9.14 10.93 -21.32
N PHE A 40 9.04 11.57 -20.15
CA PHE A 40 8.56 12.93 -19.97
C PHE A 40 9.64 13.99 -20.26
N GLY A 41 10.88 13.58 -20.54
CA GLY A 41 11.96 14.48 -20.98
C GLY A 41 12.35 15.53 -19.92
N SER A 42 12.51 16.78 -20.36
CA SER A 42 13.04 17.89 -19.56
C SER A 42 12.14 18.33 -18.39
N ALA A 43 10.89 17.86 -18.32
CA ALA A 43 10.00 18.12 -17.19
C ALA A 43 10.49 17.45 -15.88
N ARG A 44 11.45 16.52 -15.96
CA ARG A 44 12.03 15.86 -14.80
C ARG A 44 13.13 16.71 -14.18
N GLY A 45 12.94 17.07 -12.91
CA GLY A 45 14.03 17.60 -12.09
C GLY A 45 15.17 16.56 -11.94
N SER A 46 16.42 17.03 -11.86
CA SER A 46 17.60 16.17 -11.71
C SER A 46 17.91 15.77 -10.27
N ARG A 47 17.24 16.37 -9.29
CA ARG A 47 17.51 16.20 -7.85
C ARG A 47 16.23 15.88 -7.09
N ILE A 48 16.38 15.13 -5.99
CA ILE A 48 15.37 14.93 -4.96
C ILE A 48 15.93 15.47 -3.67
N HIS A 49 15.27 16.48 -3.10
CA HIS A 49 15.66 17.06 -1.82
C HIS A 49 15.09 16.21 -0.69
N VAL A 50 15.98 15.64 0.12
CA VAL A 50 15.63 14.75 1.22
C VAL A 50 15.84 15.49 2.53
N GLY A 51 14.79 15.55 3.35
CA GLY A 51 14.89 15.95 4.75
C GLY A 51 15.09 14.73 5.66
N ILE A 52 15.70 14.92 6.82
CA ILE A 52 15.89 13.84 7.81
C ILE A 52 15.46 14.35 9.18
N ILE A 53 14.65 13.56 9.90
CA ILE A 53 14.26 13.85 11.29
C ILE A 53 14.54 12.62 12.14
N GLY A 54 15.29 12.77 13.23
CA GLY A 54 15.57 11.69 14.17
C GLY A 54 16.66 12.07 15.18
N VAL A 55 17.07 11.10 15.99
CA VAL A 55 18.19 11.29 16.94
C VAL A 55 19.54 11.32 16.22
N PRO A 56 20.58 12.01 16.74
CA PRO A 56 21.84 12.23 16.03
C PRO A 56 22.48 10.95 15.47
N ALA A 57 22.53 9.87 16.26
CA ALA A 57 23.12 8.60 15.82
C ALA A 57 22.37 7.98 14.62
N GLN A 58 21.04 8.09 14.60
CA GLN A 58 20.20 7.56 13.53
C GLN A 58 20.24 8.45 12.29
N VAL A 59 20.29 9.78 12.48
CA VAL A 59 20.48 10.75 11.39
C VAL A 59 21.80 10.45 10.68
N GLU A 60 22.89 10.30 11.41
CA GLU A 60 24.21 9.99 10.85
C GLU A 60 24.24 8.61 10.17
N GLY A 61 23.65 7.59 10.78
CA GLY A 61 23.49 6.28 10.15
C GLY A 61 22.68 6.33 8.85
N THR A 62 21.64 7.16 8.81
CA THR A 62 20.80 7.36 7.61
C THR A 62 21.55 8.10 6.51
N ARG A 63 22.33 9.14 6.86
CA ARG A 63 23.19 9.84 5.89
C ARG A 63 24.18 8.88 5.23
N ARG A 64 24.93 8.12 6.03
CA ARG A 64 25.87 7.11 5.52
C ARG A 64 25.17 6.05 4.67
N TRP A 65 23.96 5.64 5.05
CA TRP A 65 23.17 4.69 4.25
C TRP A 65 22.75 5.30 2.90
N LEU A 66 22.37 6.57 2.85
CA LEU A 66 22.05 7.27 1.60
C LEU A 66 23.28 7.38 0.70
N GLU A 67 24.45 7.75 1.23
CA GLU A 67 25.71 7.83 0.49
C GLU A 67 26.12 6.47 -0.13
N ARG A 68 25.98 5.39 0.64
CA ARG A 68 26.18 4.02 0.16
C ARG A 68 25.18 3.63 -0.93
N THR A 69 23.93 4.05 -0.78
CA THR A 69 22.87 3.81 -1.76
C THR A 69 23.12 4.61 -3.04
N GLU A 70 23.69 5.81 -2.94
CA GLU A 70 24.05 6.62 -4.11
C GLU A 70 25.21 5.99 -4.90
N SER A 71 26.23 5.49 -4.20
CA SER A 71 27.43 4.86 -4.79
C SER A 71 27.23 3.41 -5.26
N GLY A 72 26.17 2.74 -4.80
CA GLY A 72 25.85 1.36 -5.16
C GLY A 72 26.29 0.33 -4.12
N LEU A 73 25.58 -0.80 -4.09
CA LEU A 73 25.75 -1.88 -3.13
C LEU A 73 25.86 -3.22 -3.86
N PRO A 74 26.92 -4.02 -3.61
CA PRO A 74 27.04 -5.34 -4.20
C PRO A 74 25.99 -6.31 -3.64
N ALA A 75 25.69 -7.36 -4.39
CA ALA A 75 24.94 -8.49 -3.85
C ALA A 75 25.80 -9.23 -2.81
N VAL A 76 25.15 -9.77 -1.77
CA VAL A 76 25.81 -10.66 -0.81
C VAL A 76 25.87 -12.06 -1.41
N GLY A 77 27.09 -12.59 -1.58
CA GLY A 77 27.33 -13.88 -2.24
C GLY A 77 27.22 -13.82 -3.75
N ASP A 78 26.94 -14.96 -4.39
CA ASP A 78 26.76 -15.03 -5.84
C ASP A 78 25.46 -14.32 -6.26
N SER A 79 25.57 -13.52 -7.32
CA SER A 79 24.41 -12.86 -7.90
C SER A 79 23.41 -13.90 -8.40
N SER A 80 22.15 -13.76 -7.98
CA SER A 80 21.07 -14.67 -8.36
C SER A 80 19.82 -13.88 -8.77
N LEU A 81 18.77 -14.59 -9.17
CA LEU A 81 17.48 -13.96 -9.45
C LEU A 81 16.86 -13.30 -8.20
N LEU A 82 17.19 -13.80 -7.00
CA LEU A 82 16.72 -13.30 -5.71
C LEU A 82 17.59 -12.14 -5.21
N ASN A 83 18.92 -12.28 -5.33
CA ASN A 83 19.90 -11.36 -4.79
C ASN A 83 20.64 -10.67 -5.93
N ARG A 84 20.29 -9.41 -6.20
CA ARG A 84 20.90 -8.59 -7.25
C ARG A 84 21.62 -7.40 -6.65
N PRO A 85 22.78 -7.01 -7.22
CA PRO A 85 23.43 -5.78 -6.82
C PRO A 85 22.51 -4.59 -7.10
N PHE A 86 22.72 -3.52 -6.35
CA PHE A 86 22.07 -2.23 -6.53
C PHE A 86 23.11 -1.25 -7.09
N PRO A 87 23.06 -0.88 -8.38
CA PRO A 87 24.12 -0.06 -8.99
C PRO A 87 24.28 1.35 -8.44
N GLY A 88 23.26 1.89 -7.75
CA GLY A 88 23.25 3.26 -7.27
C GLY A 88 21.93 3.96 -7.58
N PHE A 89 21.51 4.87 -6.72
CA PHE A 89 20.25 5.58 -6.89
C PHE A 89 20.24 6.43 -8.17
N SER A 90 21.24 7.30 -8.37
CA SER A 90 21.36 8.12 -9.59
C SER A 90 21.49 7.28 -10.85
N GLU A 91 22.18 6.14 -10.78
CA GLU A 91 22.35 5.30 -11.96
C GLU A 91 21.02 4.69 -12.42
N ILE A 92 20.19 4.24 -11.48
CA ILE A 92 18.88 3.66 -11.82
C ILE A 92 17.88 4.76 -12.18
N PHE A 93 17.72 5.75 -11.31
CA PHE A 93 16.61 6.70 -11.36
C PHE A 93 16.93 7.98 -12.13
N ARG A 94 18.20 8.20 -12.51
CA ARG A 94 18.68 9.40 -13.20
C ARG A 94 18.34 10.69 -12.43
N LYS A 95 18.42 10.60 -11.10
CA LYS A 95 18.23 11.69 -10.14
C LYS A 95 19.17 11.52 -8.96
N GLU A 96 19.71 12.62 -8.46
CA GLU A 96 20.58 12.67 -7.29
C GLU A 96 19.78 12.88 -6.00
N LEU A 97 20.08 12.13 -4.94
CA LEU A 97 19.56 12.39 -3.61
C LEU A 97 20.39 13.48 -2.93
N VAL A 98 19.76 14.62 -2.66
CA VAL A 98 20.42 15.77 -2.01
C VAL A 98 19.88 15.93 -0.61
N VAL A 99 20.76 15.91 0.38
CA VAL A 99 20.42 16.09 1.81
C VAL A 99 21.13 17.35 2.33
N PRO A 100 20.53 18.54 2.17
CA PRO A 100 21.11 19.76 2.73
C PRO A 100 21.12 19.69 4.27
N ASP A 101 22.17 20.18 4.92
CA ASP A 101 22.23 20.23 6.40
C ASP A 101 21.06 21.00 7.00
N VAL A 102 20.60 22.04 6.29
CA VAL A 102 19.42 22.80 6.71
C VAL A 102 18.17 21.92 6.78
N SER A 103 18.07 20.83 6.01
CA SER A 103 16.90 19.94 5.97
C SER A 103 16.97 18.81 6.99
N ILE A 104 17.94 18.86 7.91
CA ILE A 104 18.12 17.90 8.99
C ILE A 104 17.58 18.52 10.29
N ILE A 105 16.72 17.77 10.98
CA ILE A 105 16.21 18.11 12.30
C ILE A 105 16.64 17.00 13.26
N GLU A 106 17.64 17.29 14.08
CA GLU A 106 18.06 16.39 15.15
C GLU A 106 17.15 16.56 16.37
N LEU A 107 16.58 15.45 16.82
CA LEU A 107 15.85 15.37 18.08
C LEU A 107 16.85 15.12 19.20
N ASP A 108 16.82 15.94 20.25
CA ASP A 108 17.66 15.74 21.43
C ASP A 108 17.47 14.31 21.99
N ASP A 109 18.58 13.59 22.14
CA ASP A 109 18.63 12.22 22.67
C ASP A 109 19.31 12.17 24.06
N GLY A 110 19.57 13.34 24.65
CA GLY A 110 19.97 13.46 26.05
C GLY A 110 18.85 13.12 27.03
N GLN A 111 19.17 13.12 28.32
CA GLN A 111 18.20 12.83 29.40
C GLN A 111 16.98 13.79 29.40
N THR A 112 17.16 14.98 28.86
CA THR A 112 16.09 15.99 28.73
C THR A 112 15.36 15.94 27.38
N GLY A 113 15.79 15.07 26.47
CA GLY A 113 15.26 14.97 25.13
C GLY A 113 13.81 14.47 25.09
N PRO A 114 13.04 14.78 24.03
CA PRO A 114 11.64 14.38 23.89
C PRO A 114 11.45 12.87 24.03
N LEU A 115 12.40 12.09 23.53
CA LEU A 115 12.39 10.64 23.63
C LEU A 115 12.62 10.20 25.08
N ALA A 116 13.66 10.68 25.78
CA ALA A 116 13.89 10.30 27.18
C ALA A 116 12.70 10.68 28.08
N ARG A 117 12.20 11.91 27.96
CA ARG A 117 11.03 12.39 28.71
C ARG A 117 9.78 11.56 28.47
N ALA A 118 9.54 11.11 27.23
CA ALA A 118 8.40 10.26 26.92
C ALA A 118 8.41 8.93 27.69
N LEU A 119 9.57 8.40 28.07
CA LEU A 119 9.68 7.17 28.87
C LEU A 119 9.35 7.36 30.35
N GLU A 120 9.42 8.59 30.85
CA GLU A 120 9.06 8.94 32.23
C GLU A 120 7.56 9.24 32.39
N MET A 121 6.83 9.34 31.28
CA MET A 121 5.40 9.63 31.25
C MET A 121 4.55 8.35 31.26
N THR A 122 3.23 8.50 31.37
CA THR A 122 2.32 7.39 31.08
C THR A 122 2.48 6.96 29.61
N PRO A 123 2.26 5.68 29.25
CA PRO A 123 2.48 5.21 27.88
C PRO A 123 1.78 6.07 26.82
N TYR A 124 0.54 6.49 27.06
CA TYR A 124 -0.21 7.32 26.13
C TYR A 124 0.36 8.73 25.99
N ALA A 125 0.71 9.37 27.12
CA ALA A 125 1.29 10.71 27.11
C ALA A 125 2.70 10.71 26.49
N GLY A 126 3.51 9.69 26.78
CA GLY A 126 4.81 9.49 26.16
C GLY A 126 4.70 9.27 24.65
N PHE A 127 3.78 8.40 24.21
CA PHE A 127 3.49 8.21 22.79
C PHE A 127 3.11 9.53 22.10
N GLN A 128 2.18 10.30 22.70
CA GLN A 128 1.76 11.58 22.14
C GLN A 128 2.91 12.58 22.08
N SER A 129 3.72 12.68 23.11
CA SER A 129 4.90 13.57 23.14
C SER A 129 5.90 13.23 22.03
N VAL A 130 6.08 11.95 21.71
CA VAL A 130 6.97 11.52 20.61
C VAL A 130 6.37 11.90 19.26
N VAL A 131 5.07 11.66 19.05
CA VAL A 131 4.36 12.11 17.84
C VAL A 131 4.51 13.61 17.65
N ASP A 132 4.31 14.40 18.71
CA ASP A 132 4.38 15.87 18.67
C ASP A 132 5.82 16.34 18.36
N ALA A 133 6.85 15.66 18.85
CA ALA A 133 8.24 15.98 18.53
C ALA A 133 8.56 15.80 17.03
N TYR A 134 8.09 14.71 16.41
CA TYR A 134 8.22 14.50 14.97
C TYR A 134 7.33 15.47 14.16
N ASP A 135 6.11 15.73 14.62
CA ASP A 135 5.17 16.68 14.00
C ASP A 135 5.77 18.09 13.93
N GLU A 136 6.41 18.54 15.01
CA GLU A 136 7.11 19.83 15.05
C GLU A 136 8.26 19.90 14.04
N GLY A 137 9.05 18.84 13.91
CA GLY A 137 10.10 18.75 12.89
C GLY A 137 9.52 18.80 11.46
N LEU A 138 8.45 18.05 11.20
CA LEU A 138 7.74 18.05 9.91
C LEU A 138 7.19 19.44 9.58
N ARG A 139 6.55 20.10 10.55
CA ARG A 139 6.02 21.45 10.41
C ARG A 139 7.11 22.46 10.05
N ARG A 140 8.28 22.39 10.70
CA ARG A 140 9.43 23.26 10.39
C ARG A 140 9.97 23.07 8.98
N LEU A 141 10.04 21.82 8.50
CA LEU A 141 10.47 21.54 7.13
C LEU A 141 9.41 21.93 6.10
N ALA A 142 8.12 21.76 6.44
CA ALA A 142 6.99 22.10 5.57
C ALA A 142 6.77 23.60 5.40
N ALA A 143 7.06 24.40 6.42
CA ALA A 143 6.90 25.86 6.40
C ALA A 143 8.00 26.59 5.60
N ARG A 144 8.89 25.88 4.91
CA ARG A 144 9.97 26.49 4.13
C ARG A 144 9.52 26.84 2.72
N ASP A 145 9.83 28.06 2.32
CA ASP A 145 9.62 28.52 0.94
C ASP A 145 10.76 28.07 0.01
N VAL A 146 11.99 28.03 0.53
CA VAL A 146 13.20 27.63 -0.20
C VAL A 146 13.73 26.32 0.38
N ASN A 147 14.15 25.40 -0.49
CA ASN A 147 14.66 24.07 -0.11
C ASN A 147 13.67 23.23 0.72
N ARG A 148 12.36 23.38 0.47
CA ARG A 148 11.35 22.45 1.00
C ARG A 148 11.68 21.05 0.50
N PRO A 149 11.82 20.04 1.38
CA PRO A 149 12.16 18.69 0.95
C PRO A 149 11.02 18.06 0.15
N ASP A 150 11.37 17.30 -0.89
CA ASP A 150 10.44 16.51 -1.69
C ASP A 150 9.94 15.28 -0.90
N ILE A 151 10.76 14.80 0.04
CA ILE A 151 10.45 13.69 0.94
C ILE A 151 11.23 13.85 2.26
N VAL A 152 10.66 13.40 3.38
CA VAL A 152 11.35 13.38 4.67
C VAL A 152 11.54 11.95 5.18
N LEU A 153 12.77 11.60 5.54
CA LEU A 153 13.10 10.36 6.21
C LEU A 153 12.92 10.52 7.72
N ILE A 154 12.03 9.73 8.30
CA ILE A 154 11.75 9.72 9.74
C ILE A 154 12.49 8.55 10.36
N CYS A 155 13.55 8.84 11.12
CA CYS A 155 14.42 7.83 11.70
C CYS A 155 13.95 7.48 13.10
N ILE A 156 13.33 6.31 13.23
CA ILE A 156 12.76 5.81 14.49
C ILE A 156 13.77 4.84 15.13
N PRO A 157 14.27 5.11 16.34
CA PRO A 157 15.26 4.26 17.01
C PRO A 157 14.69 2.87 17.38
N ASP A 158 15.51 1.82 17.28
CA ASP A 158 15.08 0.42 17.49
C ASP A 158 15.10 -0.07 18.95
N ALA A 159 15.94 0.48 19.84
CA ALA A 159 16.22 -0.09 21.17
C ALA A 159 15.23 0.38 22.28
N ASP A 160 14.89 -0.54 23.20
CA ASP A 160 14.16 -0.43 24.49
C ASP A 160 12.79 0.26 24.54
N ARG A 161 12.26 0.71 23.41
CA ARG A 161 11.08 1.57 23.34
C ARG A 161 9.88 0.91 22.65
N ALA A 162 9.67 -0.38 22.87
CA ALA A 162 8.46 -1.08 22.42
C ALA A 162 7.17 -0.34 22.86
N LEU A 163 7.22 0.28 24.04
CA LEU A 163 6.18 1.14 24.63
C LEU A 163 5.80 2.36 23.79
N LEU A 164 6.65 2.79 22.83
CA LEU A 164 6.39 3.95 21.98
C LEU A 164 5.92 3.56 20.57
N ARG A 165 6.00 2.27 20.19
CA ARG A 165 5.58 1.82 18.85
C ARG A 165 4.07 1.74 18.76
N GLU A 166 3.48 1.12 19.78
CA GLU A 166 2.04 0.98 19.91
C GLU A 166 1.64 1.37 21.32
N VAL A 167 0.47 2.00 21.47
CA VAL A 167 -0.11 2.25 22.78
C VAL A 167 -1.58 1.89 22.79
N GLU A 168 -2.04 1.29 23.89
CA GLU A 168 -3.46 1.04 24.10
C GLU A 168 -4.22 2.37 24.19
N ARG A 169 -5.36 2.42 23.52
CA ARG A 169 -6.29 3.53 23.61
C ARG A 169 -7.34 3.20 24.65
N ALA A 170 -7.79 4.20 25.38
CA ALA A 170 -9.06 4.10 26.08
C ALA A 170 -10.15 3.81 25.02
N ALA A 171 -10.78 2.65 25.14
CA ALA A 171 -11.88 2.22 24.28
C ALA A 171 -13.21 2.68 24.91
N THR A 172 -14.07 3.29 24.11
CA THR A 172 -15.45 3.58 24.44
C THR A 172 -16.28 2.28 24.47
N GLU A 173 -17.45 2.31 25.11
CA GLU A 173 -18.35 1.14 25.14
C GLU A 173 -18.72 0.64 23.74
N ALA A 174 -18.91 1.56 22.79
CA ALA A 174 -19.18 1.26 21.39
C ALA A 174 -18.02 0.46 20.75
N GLU A 175 -16.77 0.88 21.00
CA GLU A 175 -15.59 0.19 20.48
C GLU A 175 -15.39 -1.19 21.10
N VAL A 176 -15.65 -1.33 22.39
CA VAL A 176 -15.63 -2.63 23.06
C VAL A 176 -16.67 -3.57 22.45
N SER A 177 -17.86 -3.07 22.11
CA SER A 177 -18.90 -3.83 21.42
C SER A 177 -18.44 -4.29 20.02
N THR A 178 -17.91 -3.37 19.21
CA THR A 178 -17.41 -3.69 17.87
C THR A 178 -16.23 -4.66 17.91
N VAL A 179 -15.30 -4.51 18.86
CA VAL A 179 -14.21 -5.45 19.09
C VAL A 179 -14.71 -6.84 19.46
N LYS A 180 -15.76 -6.94 20.29
CA LYS A 180 -16.40 -8.22 20.60
C LYS A 180 -17.01 -8.84 19.35
N ALA A 181 -17.69 -8.04 18.52
CA ALA A 181 -18.25 -8.50 17.25
C ALA A 181 -17.16 -9.02 16.29
N PHE A 182 -16.04 -8.30 16.14
CA PHE A 182 -14.87 -8.77 15.38
C PHE A 182 -14.36 -10.12 15.90
N ARG A 183 -14.12 -10.23 17.21
CA ARG A 183 -13.62 -11.48 17.83
C ARG A 183 -14.60 -12.65 17.70
N GLN A 184 -15.91 -12.39 17.77
CA GLN A 184 -16.93 -13.42 17.62
C GLN A 184 -17.04 -13.88 16.16
N ALA A 185 -17.02 -12.95 15.20
CA ALA A 185 -16.96 -13.27 13.79
C ALA A 185 -15.70 -14.08 13.44
N ASN A 186 -14.57 -13.79 14.12
CA ASN A 186 -13.30 -14.49 13.93
C ASN A 186 -13.29 -15.96 14.39
N LYS A 187 -14.23 -16.36 15.26
CA LYS A 187 -14.34 -17.76 15.73
C LYS A 187 -15.08 -18.69 14.76
N ALA A 188 -15.84 -18.14 13.80
CA ALA A 188 -16.78 -18.91 12.98
C ALA A 188 -16.21 -19.42 11.63
N VAL A 189 -15.02 -18.98 11.22
CA VAL A 189 -14.40 -19.32 9.92
C VAL A 189 -12.99 -19.93 10.14
N GLN A 190 -12.47 -20.68 9.16
CA GLN A 190 -11.19 -21.38 9.26
C GLN A 190 -10.00 -20.40 9.45
N LEU A 191 -9.11 -20.68 10.41
CA LEU A 191 -7.98 -19.82 10.80
C LEU A 191 -7.09 -19.37 9.62
N ASP A 192 -6.86 -20.23 8.63
CA ASP A 192 -5.98 -19.95 7.48
C ASP A 192 -6.58 -18.90 6.52
N LEU A 193 -7.92 -18.86 6.38
CA LEU A 193 -8.61 -17.86 5.56
C LEU A 193 -8.54 -16.46 6.20
N PHE A 194 -8.58 -16.40 7.53
CA PHE A 194 -8.49 -15.15 8.28
C PHE A 194 -7.12 -14.50 8.14
N ALA A 195 -6.05 -15.26 8.29
CA ALA A 195 -4.69 -14.73 8.22
C ALA A 195 -4.45 -13.98 6.90
N VAL A 196 -5.05 -14.45 5.79
CA VAL A 196 -4.98 -13.78 4.48
C VAL A 196 -5.79 -12.48 4.45
N MET A 197 -6.98 -12.45 5.06
CA MET A 197 -7.83 -11.25 5.11
C MET A 197 -7.29 -10.16 6.03
N ASP A 198 -6.67 -10.54 7.15
CA ASP A 198 -6.05 -9.61 8.10
C ASP A 198 -4.92 -8.77 7.46
N GLU A 199 -4.37 -9.19 6.31
CA GLU A 199 -3.41 -8.39 5.54
C GLU A 199 -4.02 -7.12 4.93
N VAL A 200 -5.34 -7.10 4.66
CA VAL A 200 -6.02 -6.01 3.94
C VAL A 200 -7.24 -5.43 4.65
N GLU A 201 -7.85 -6.16 5.60
CA GLU A 201 -8.99 -5.71 6.40
C GLU A 201 -8.58 -5.17 7.77
N GLN A 202 -9.41 -4.30 8.34
CA GLN A 202 -9.21 -3.79 9.70
C GLN A 202 -9.45 -4.89 10.73
N THR A 203 -8.57 -4.94 11.73
CA THR A 203 -8.59 -5.92 12.82
C THR A 203 -9.06 -5.28 14.13
N ALA A 204 -9.39 -6.12 15.13
CA ALA A 204 -9.71 -5.63 16.47
C ALA A 204 -8.55 -4.88 17.14
N GLU A 205 -7.29 -5.22 16.81
CA GLU A 205 -6.13 -4.53 17.36
C GLU A 205 -6.02 -3.10 16.82
N ASP A 206 -6.37 -2.88 15.55
CA ASP A 206 -6.36 -1.55 14.92
C ASP A 206 -7.34 -0.57 15.60
N LEU A 207 -8.39 -1.08 16.26
CA LEU A 207 -9.35 -0.27 17.03
C LEU A 207 -8.86 0.04 18.45
N LEU A 208 -8.09 -0.86 19.04
CA LEU A 208 -7.68 -0.81 20.44
C LEU A 208 -6.33 -0.11 20.64
N LYS A 209 -5.52 -0.03 19.59
CA LYS A 209 -4.16 0.47 19.66
C LYS A 209 -3.94 1.63 18.70
N ARG A 210 -3.03 2.53 19.10
CA ARG A 210 -2.40 3.47 18.17
C ARG A 210 -1.10 2.86 17.71
N ASP A 211 -0.74 3.14 16.46
CA ASP A 211 0.58 2.84 15.92
C ASP A 211 1.29 4.15 15.59
N LEU A 212 2.55 4.26 16.00
CA LEU A 212 3.37 5.48 15.84
C LEU A 212 3.55 5.84 14.37
N ARG A 213 3.65 4.84 13.48
CA ARG A 213 3.84 5.04 12.05
C ARG A 213 2.61 5.67 11.43
N LEU A 214 1.43 5.16 11.76
CA LEU A 214 0.14 5.71 11.30
C LEU A 214 -0.03 7.15 11.81
N ALA A 215 0.27 7.39 13.09
CA ALA A 215 0.17 8.73 13.69
C ALA A 215 1.11 9.74 13.03
N ILE A 216 2.39 9.40 12.81
CA ILE A 216 3.35 10.29 12.14
C ILE A 216 2.96 10.51 10.68
N LYS A 217 2.48 9.47 9.96
CA LYS A 217 1.98 9.63 8.58
C LYS A 217 0.78 10.56 8.51
N ALA A 218 -0.16 10.47 9.45
CA ALA A 218 -1.30 11.39 9.52
C ALA A 218 -0.85 12.83 9.74
N ARG A 219 0.16 13.07 10.61
CA ARG A 219 0.76 14.40 10.79
C ARG A 219 1.44 14.91 9.52
N ALA A 220 2.23 14.08 8.87
CA ALA A 220 2.90 14.42 7.61
C ALA A 220 1.90 14.77 6.49
N LEU A 221 0.76 14.06 6.44
CA LEU A 221 -0.34 14.34 5.51
C LEU A 221 -0.92 15.74 5.71
N LYS A 222 -1.09 16.20 6.96
CA LYS A 222 -1.55 17.58 7.28
C LYS A 222 -0.59 18.64 6.72
N HIS A 223 0.71 18.35 6.77
CA HIS A 223 1.77 19.23 6.25
C HIS A 223 2.05 19.05 4.74
N ARG A 224 1.35 18.14 4.08
CA ARG A 224 1.52 17.78 2.66
C ARG A 224 2.96 17.44 2.30
N ILE A 225 3.64 16.70 3.18
CA ILE A 225 5.01 16.19 2.94
C ILE A 225 4.98 14.66 2.94
N PRO A 226 5.45 13.99 1.87
CA PRO A 226 5.63 12.55 1.85
C PRO A 226 6.75 12.14 2.82
N ILE A 227 6.55 11.01 3.52
CA ILE A 227 7.55 10.48 4.45
C ILE A 227 7.94 9.04 4.15
N GLN A 228 9.17 8.70 4.52
CA GLN A 228 9.66 7.32 4.54
C GLN A 228 10.24 7.02 5.91
N LEU A 229 9.76 5.95 6.54
CA LEU A 229 10.26 5.55 7.86
C LEU A 229 11.55 4.76 7.71
N VAL A 230 12.52 5.09 8.56
CA VAL A 230 13.84 4.46 8.65
C VAL A 230 13.97 3.86 10.05
N ARG A 231 14.44 2.62 10.12
CA ARG A 231 14.73 1.88 11.37
C ARG A 231 16.19 1.46 11.37
N SER A 232 16.75 1.12 12.54
CA SER A 232 18.13 0.64 12.63
C SER A 232 18.37 -0.56 11.72
N ALA A 233 17.42 -1.50 11.62
CA ALA A 233 17.50 -2.64 10.70
C ALA A 233 17.69 -2.29 9.19
N LEU A 234 17.35 -1.05 8.78
CA LEU A 234 17.62 -0.57 7.42
C LEU A 234 19.09 -0.16 7.27
N ILE A 235 19.59 0.65 8.21
CA ILE A 235 20.92 1.27 8.18
C ILE A 235 22.04 0.34 8.68
N GLU A 236 21.72 -0.62 9.53
CA GLU A 236 22.63 -1.64 10.06
C GLU A 236 22.59 -2.90 9.18
N ASP A 237 23.77 -3.46 8.93
CA ASP A 237 23.91 -4.70 8.17
C ASP A 237 24.16 -5.85 9.15
N GLY A 238 23.24 -6.82 9.16
CA GLY A 238 23.33 -7.99 10.03
C GLY A 238 22.91 -9.28 9.34
N LEU A 239 23.39 -10.41 9.86
CA LEU A 239 23.10 -11.75 9.32
C LEU A 239 21.61 -12.13 9.38
N ARG A 240 20.83 -11.49 10.26
CA ARG A 240 19.37 -11.71 10.41
C ARG A 240 18.53 -10.70 9.64
N THR A 241 19.14 -9.68 9.04
CA THR A 241 18.44 -8.67 8.24
C THR A 241 18.47 -9.05 6.77
N GLN A 242 17.51 -8.53 5.99
CA GLN A 242 17.55 -8.62 4.54
C GLN A 242 18.88 -8.06 4.01
N ASP A 243 19.38 -8.59 2.90
CA ASP A 243 20.65 -8.16 2.32
C ASP A 243 20.63 -6.65 1.97
N PRO A 244 21.78 -5.95 2.06
CA PRO A 244 21.84 -4.51 1.86
C PRO A 244 21.37 -4.04 0.48
N ALA A 245 21.69 -4.78 -0.58
CA ALA A 245 21.27 -4.42 -1.93
C ALA A 245 19.75 -4.54 -2.11
N THR A 246 19.11 -5.57 -1.57
CA THR A 246 17.65 -5.69 -1.61
C THR A 246 16.97 -4.64 -0.73
N LYS A 247 17.52 -4.30 0.44
CA LYS A 247 17.05 -3.16 1.24
C LYS A 247 17.08 -1.87 0.41
N ALA A 248 18.19 -1.60 -0.28
CA ALA A 248 18.35 -0.43 -1.14
C ALA A 248 17.38 -0.43 -2.33
N TRP A 249 17.18 -1.54 -3.02
CA TRP A 249 16.18 -1.67 -4.09
C TRP A 249 14.79 -1.28 -3.62
N ASN A 250 14.34 -1.83 -2.49
CA ASN A 250 12.98 -1.63 -1.99
C ASN A 250 12.76 -0.19 -1.53
N VAL A 251 13.68 0.36 -0.74
CA VAL A 251 13.54 1.71 -0.19
C VAL A 251 13.71 2.77 -1.29
N SER A 252 14.63 2.57 -2.24
CA SER A 252 14.85 3.53 -3.33
C SER A 252 13.64 3.67 -4.25
N VAL A 253 12.96 2.57 -4.58
CA VAL A 253 11.69 2.64 -5.33
C VAL A 253 10.64 3.45 -4.57
N GLY A 254 10.51 3.22 -3.26
CA GLY A 254 9.58 3.97 -2.41
C GLY A 254 9.92 5.46 -2.32
N ILE A 255 11.19 5.82 -2.12
CA ILE A 255 11.67 7.22 -2.11
C ILE A 255 11.38 7.88 -3.46
N TYR A 256 11.69 7.19 -4.57
CA TYR A 256 11.49 7.70 -5.91
C TYR A 256 10.01 8.00 -6.20
N TYR A 257 9.11 7.07 -5.86
CA TYR A 257 7.68 7.30 -6.03
C TYR A 257 7.15 8.43 -5.15
N LYS A 258 7.55 8.46 -3.88
CA LYS A 258 7.08 9.45 -2.91
C LYS A 258 7.51 10.88 -3.25
N SER A 259 8.69 11.04 -3.85
CA SER A 259 9.18 12.30 -4.40
C SER A 259 8.52 12.71 -5.73
N GLY A 260 7.53 11.95 -6.22
CA GLY A 260 6.75 12.26 -7.41
C GLY A 260 7.24 11.59 -8.70
N GLY A 261 8.21 10.68 -8.62
CA GLY A 261 8.64 9.87 -9.76
C GLY A 261 7.67 8.74 -10.09
N VAL A 262 7.69 8.27 -11.33
CA VAL A 262 6.91 7.10 -11.78
C VAL A 262 7.88 6.00 -12.21
N PRO A 263 8.10 4.97 -11.38
CA PRO A 263 9.16 3.99 -11.65
C PRO A 263 8.80 3.05 -12.80
N TRP A 264 7.55 2.59 -12.89
CA TRP A 264 7.05 1.77 -14.01
C TRP A 264 5.53 1.85 -14.08
N ARG A 265 4.92 1.47 -15.20
CA ARG A 265 3.46 1.30 -15.32
C ARG A 265 3.07 0.00 -16.02
N LEU A 266 1.79 -0.33 -16.04
CA LEU A 266 1.27 -1.33 -16.96
C LEU A 266 1.23 -0.74 -18.38
N PRO A 267 1.63 -1.49 -19.43
CA PRO A 267 1.38 -1.10 -20.80
C PRO A 267 -0.13 -0.86 -21.02
N PRO A 268 -0.52 0.17 -21.79
CA PRO A 268 -1.92 0.42 -22.10
C PRO A 268 -2.44 -0.73 -22.95
N GLN A 269 -3.23 -1.62 -22.33
CA GLN A 269 -3.90 -2.72 -22.99
C GLN A 269 -5.40 -2.45 -22.94
N GLY A 270 -5.94 -1.93 -24.04
CA GLY A 270 -7.36 -1.59 -24.14
C GLY A 270 -7.72 -0.19 -23.64
N PRO A 271 -8.96 0.01 -23.16
CA PRO A 271 -9.47 1.32 -22.81
C PRO A 271 -8.86 1.88 -21.52
N ASP A 272 -8.83 3.22 -21.41
CA ASP A 272 -8.48 3.93 -20.19
C ASP A 272 -9.30 3.41 -19.01
N THR A 273 -8.62 2.73 -18.09
CA THR A 273 -9.27 2.00 -17.00
C THR A 273 -8.93 2.66 -15.66
N CYS A 274 -9.96 2.84 -14.83
CA CYS A 274 -9.83 3.19 -13.43
C CYS A 274 -10.11 1.96 -12.56
N PHE A 275 -9.06 1.43 -11.92
CA PHE A 275 -9.17 0.32 -10.97
C PHE A 275 -9.39 0.87 -9.58
N VAL A 276 -10.50 0.52 -8.94
CA VAL A 276 -10.89 1.01 -7.62
C VAL A 276 -10.92 -0.13 -6.64
N GLY A 277 -10.27 -0.03 -5.50
CA GLY A 277 -10.51 -0.91 -4.35
C GLY A 277 -11.36 -0.21 -3.31
N VAL A 278 -12.43 -0.87 -2.87
CA VAL A 278 -13.32 -0.37 -1.83
C VAL A 278 -13.13 -1.21 -0.57
N SER A 279 -12.82 -0.54 0.53
CA SER A 279 -12.72 -1.14 1.87
C SER A 279 -13.53 -0.34 2.88
N PHE A 280 -13.78 -0.90 4.05
CA PHE A 280 -14.52 -0.25 5.13
C PHE A 280 -13.65 -0.12 6.36
N HIS A 281 -13.61 1.08 6.92
CA HIS A 281 -12.82 1.38 8.11
C HIS A 281 -13.67 2.09 9.14
N HIS A 282 -13.52 1.66 10.38
CA HIS A 282 -14.01 2.37 11.55
C HIS A 282 -13.00 3.42 11.95
N PHE A 283 -13.48 4.63 12.25
CA PHE A 283 -12.66 5.73 12.73
C PHE A 283 -13.34 6.52 13.84
N ARG A 284 -12.52 7.22 14.62
CA ARG A 284 -12.99 8.11 15.69
C ARG A 284 -13.21 9.52 15.17
N THR A 285 -14.39 10.05 15.41
CA THR A 285 -14.63 11.48 15.23
C THR A 285 -13.97 12.30 16.34
N THR A 286 -13.88 13.60 16.12
CA THR A 286 -13.41 14.60 17.08
C THR A 286 -14.20 14.56 18.40
N ARG A 287 -15.47 14.14 18.34
CA ARG A 287 -16.35 13.95 19.52
C ARG A 287 -16.24 12.56 20.16
N ARG A 288 -15.25 11.76 19.76
CA ARG A 288 -15.05 10.35 20.17
C ARG A 288 -16.22 9.42 19.84
N ALA A 289 -17.13 9.84 18.95
CA ALA A 289 -18.11 8.93 18.39
C ALA A 289 -17.41 8.06 17.33
N MET A 290 -17.65 6.75 17.40
CA MET A 290 -17.16 5.82 16.40
C MET A 290 -18.11 5.82 15.20
N VAL A 291 -17.53 6.01 14.04
CA VAL A 291 -18.22 6.02 12.76
C VAL A 291 -17.47 5.08 11.81
N ARG A 292 -18.17 4.62 10.78
CA ARG A 292 -17.62 3.78 9.75
C ARG A 292 -17.74 4.49 8.41
N SER A 293 -16.67 4.50 7.63
CA SER A 293 -16.64 5.06 6.28
C SER A 293 -16.05 4.07 5.30
N SER A 294 -16.50 4.14 4.06
CA SER A 294 -15.81 3.51 2.94
C SER A 294 -14.55 4.28 2.58
N LEU A 295 -13.52 3.53 2.23
CA LEU A 295 -12.33 4.06 1.59
C LEU A 295 -12.31 3.53 0.16
N ALA A 296 -12.19 4.43 -0.81
CA ALA A 296 -11.89 4.08 -2.20
C ALA A 296 -10.44 4.42 -2.51
N GLN A 297 -9.66 3.45 -2.96
CA GLN A 297 -8.34 3.69 -3.54
C GLN A 297 -8.40 3.36 -5.01
N ALA A 298 -8.09 4.34 -5.84
CA ALA A 298 -8.21 4.22 -7.28
C ALA A 298 -6.85 4.36 -7.96
N PHE A 299 -6.67 3.65 -9.06
CA PHE A 299 -5.46 3.63 -9.87
C PHE A 299 -5.84 3.74 -11.34
N SER A 300 -5.25 4.71 -12.03
CA SER A 300 -5.35 4.80 -13.49
C SER A 300 -4.47 3.74 -14.15
N SER A 301 -4.81 3.33 -15.38
CA SER A 301 -3.93 2.57 -16.27
C SER A 301 -2.57 3.26 -16.51
N ASP A 302 -2.50 4.59 -16.36
CA ASP A 302 -1.25 5.35 -16.41
C ASP A 302 -0.41 5.28 -15.14
N GLY A 303 -0.93 4.61 -14.11
CA GLY A 303 -0.28 4.35 -12.83
C GLY A 303 -0.59 5.37 -11.75
N GLU A 304 -1.21 6.52 -12.08
CA GLU A 304 -1.58 7.49 -11.04
C GLU A 304 -2.58 6.93 -10.04
N GLY A 305 -2.20 6.91 -8.77
CA GLY A 305 -3.01 6.43 -7.66
C GLY A 305 -3.56 7.57 -6.80
N PHE A 306 -4.79 7.42 -6.34
CA PHE A 306 -5.41 8.33 -5.38
C PHE A 306 -6.32 7.60 -4.38
N ALA A 307 -6.57 8.23 -3.23
CA ALA A 307 -7.47 7.74 -2.20
C ALA A 307 -8.58 8.77 -1.91
N ILE A 308 -9.80 8.27 -1.77
CA ILE A 308 -11.00 9.03 -1.41
C ILE A 308 -11.63 8.39 -0.18
N ARG A 309 -12.05 9.23 0.75
CA ARG A 309 -12.87 8.84 1.89
C ARG A 309 -14.33 9.08 1.60
N GLY A 310 -15.16 8.06 1.78
CA GLY A 310 -16.61 8.16 1.68
C GLY A 310 -17.24 8.75 2.95
N GLU A 311 -18.56 8.84 2.96
CA GLU A 311 -19.31 9.36 4.11
C GLU A 311 -19.16 8.45 5.33
N GLY A 312 -18.98 9.07 6.51
CA GLY A 312 -18.95 8.38 7.79
C GLY A 312 -20.34 8.23 8.38
N VAL A 313 -20.73 7.00 8.71
CA VAL A 313 -22.02 6.70 9.35
C VAL A 313 -21.78 6.12 10.75
N PRO A 314 -22.61 6.48 11.76
CA PRO A 314 -22.54 5.86 13.08
C PRO A 314 -22.58 4.34 13.03
N VAL A 315 -21.78 3.69 13.88
CA VAL A 315 -21.78 2.22 13.97
C VAL A 315 -23.03 1.76 14.71
N GLU A 316 -23.82 0.90 14.08
CA GLU A 316 -25.00 0.27 14.71
C GLU A 316 -24.63 -1.09 15.32
N SER A 317 -25.28 -1.45 16.42
CA SER A 317 -24.96 -2.65 17.21
C SER A 317 -25.30 -3.98 16.53
N ASN A 318 -26.11 -3.97 15.46
CA ASN A 318 -26.58 -5.15 14.74
C ASN A 318 -25.86 -5.38 13.39
N GLN A 319 -24.85 -4.55 13.06
CA GLN A 319 -24.19 -4.66 11.76
C GLN A 319 -23.26 -5.87 11.73
N GLY A 320 -23.54 -6.77 10.78
CA GLY A 320 -22.72 -7.95 10.53
C GLY A 320 -21.34 -7.61 9.96
N ARG A 321 -20.50 -8.63 9.79
CA ARG A 321 -19.14 -8.49 9.24
C ARG A 321 -19.12 -8.00 7.78
N ASN A 322 -20.12 -8.38 6.98
CA ASN A 322 -20.25 -7.92 5.61
C ASN A 322 -20.97 -6.58 5.60
N VAL A 323 -20.17 -5.53 5.51
CA VAL A 323 -20.65 -4.16 5.41
C VAL A 323 -20.90 -3.84 3.93
N HIS A 324 -22.05 -3.22 3.68
CA HIS A 324 -22.46 -2.74 2.37
C HIS A 324 -22.79 -1.25 2.47
N LEU A 325 -22.52 -0.52 1.40
CA LEU A 325 -22.95 0.87 1.27
C LEU A 325 -24.46 0.92 0.98
N THR A 326 -25.13 1.94 1.49
CA THR A 326 -26.46 2.27 0.98
C THR A 326 -26.36 2.71 -0.48
N GLU A 327 -27.49 2.68 -1.20
CA GLU A 327 -27.55 3.15 -2.58
C GLU A 327 -27.00 4.57 -2.75
N ALA A 328 -27.39 5.51 -1.88
CA ALA A 328 -26.92 6.90 -1.90
C ALA A 328 -25.42 7.02 -1.64
N GLN A 329 -24.89 6.22 -0.71
CA GLN A 329 -23.46 6.20 -0.40
C GLN A 329 -22.64 5.64 -1.56
N ALA A 330 -23.10 4.54 -2.17
CA ALA A 330 -22.47 3.93 -3.33
C ALA A 330 -22.45 4.90 -4.52
N TYR A 331 -23.57 5.60 -4.77
CA TYR A 331 -23.68 6.63 -5.80
C TYR A 331 -22.67 7.77 -5.58
N THR A 332 -22.62 8.28 -4.35
CA THR A 332 -21.74 9.40 -3.98
C THR A 332 -20.27 9.03 -4.10
N LEU A 333 -19.89 7.83 -3.63
CA LEU A 333 -18.52 7.33 -3.71
C LEU A 333 -18.07 7.19 -5.18
N ALA A 334 -18.89 6.54 -6.01
CA ALA A 334 -18.58 6.36 -7.44
C ALA A 334 -18.47 7.69 -8.19
N THR A 335 -19.38 8.63 -7.93
CA THR A 335 -19.32 9.98 -8.52
C THR A 335 -18.04 10.70 -8.12
N GLY A 336 -17.64 10.63 -6.84
CA GLY A 336 -16.39 11.20 -6.35
C GLY A 336 -15.15 10.60 -7.02
N ILE A 337 -15.13 9.29 -7.23
CA ILE A 337 -14.04 8.59 -7.94
C ILE A 337 -13.91 9.07 -9.37
N VAL A 338 -15.02 9.13 -10.13
CA VAL A 338 -15.00 9.59 -11.53
C VAL A 338 -14.58 11.05 -11.61
N ALA A 339 -15.07 11.91 -10.70
CA ALA A 339 -14.68 13.32 -10.65
C ALA A 339 -13.18 13.49 -10.38
N GLU A 340 -12.63 12.76 -9.41
CA GLU A 340 -11.20 12.81 -9.09
C GLU A 340 -10.31 12.25 -10.21
N TYR A 341 -10.72 11.15 -10.83
CA TYR A 341 -10.05 10.61 -12.01
C TYR A 341 -10.03 11.64 -13.15
N THR A 342 -11.17 12.30 -13.40
CA THR A 342 -11.31 13.31 -14.45
C THR A 342 -10.46 14.54 -14.17
N ARG A 343 -10.37 14.99 -12.91
CA ARG A 343 -9.50 16.10 -12.51
C ARG A 343 -8.02 15.83 -12.82
N ARG A 344 -7.59 14.57 -12.67
CA ARG A 344 -6.18 14.17 -12.85
C ARG A 344 -5.83 13.92 -14.31
N THR A 345 -6.69 13.20 -15.02
CA THR A 345 -6.42 12.75 -16.40
C THR A 345 -7.01 13.68 -17.46
N GLY A 346 -7.86 14.63 -17.07
CA GLY A 346 -8.55 15.56 -17.96
C GLY A 346 -9.80 14.99 -18.64
N ARG A 347 -10.10 13.69 -18.47
CA ARG A 347 -11.27 13.03 -19.08
C ARG A 347 -11.84 11.93 -18.16
N PRO A 348 -13.13 11.58 -18.27
CA PRO A 348 -13.68 10.44 -17.55
C PRO A 348 -13.06 9.12 -18.05
N PRO A 349 -12.98 8.08 -17.20
CA PRO A 349 -12.48 6.78 -17.62
C PRO A 349 -13.44 6.12 -18.61
N LEU A 350 -12.90 5.30 -19.51
CA LEU A 350 -13.70 4.48 -20.43
C LEU A 350 -14.12 3.15 -19.79
N ARG A 351 -13.39 2.72 -18.76
CA ARG A 351 -13.66 1.49 -18.00
C ARG A 351 -13.43 1.71 -16.51
N VAL A 352 -14.32 1.19 -15.68
CA VAL A 352 -14.18 1.18 -14.21
C VAL A 352 -14.26 -0.26 -13.71
N VAL A 353 -13.27 -0.67 -12.90
CA VAL A 353 -13.24 -1.99 -12.26
C VAL A 353 -13.19 -1.80 -10.75
N LEU A 354 -14.23 -2.23 -10.04
CA LEU A 354 -14.32 -2.14 -8.59
C LEU A 354 -13.94 -3.46 -7.92
N HIS A 355 -12.96 -3.43 -7.03
CA HIS A 355 -12.48 -4.54 -6.23
C HIS A 355 -12.99 -4.44 -4.79
N LYS A 356 -13.55 -5.53 -4.27
CA LYS A 356 -13.88 -5.71 -2.84
C LYS A 356 -13.41 -7.09 -2.35
N THR A 357 -13.24 -7.22 -1.04
CA THR A 357 -13.12 -8.53 -0.36
C THR A 357 -14.49 -9.12 0.04
N SER A 358 -15.52 -8.27 0.11
CA SER A 358 -16.92 -8.66 0.35
C SER A 358 -17.77 -8.50 -0.90
N PHE A 359 -18.93 -9.17 -0.92
CA PHE A 359 -19.86 -9.10 -2.06
C PHE A 359 -20.45 -7.70 -2.25
N PHE A 360 -20.93 -7.44 -3.45
CA PHE A 360 -21.78 -6.29 -3.77
C PHE A 360 -23.24 -6.69 -3.55
N ASP A 361 -23.95 -5.97 -2.69
CA ASP A 361 -25.38 -6.20 -2.48
C ASP A 361 -26.23 -5.41 -3.47
N GLN A 362 -27.55 -5.59 -3.42
CA GLN A 362 -28.46 -4.95 -4.36
C GLN A 362 -28.47 -3.42 -4.26
N ALA A 363 -28.32 -2.87 -3.04
CA ALA A 363 -28.31 -1.43 -2.81
C ALA A 363 -27.03 -0.80 -3.36
N GLU A 364 -25.88 -1.43 -3.11
CA GLU A 364 -24.59 -1.03 -3.68
C GLU A 364 -24.65 -1.06 -5.20
N LEU A 365 -25.16 -2.15 -5.78
CA LEU A 365 -25.26 -2.29 -7.24
C LEU A 365 -26.12 -1.18 -7.85
N ALA A 366 -27.28 -0.88 -7.27
CA ALA A 366 -28.16 0.19 -7.76
C ALA A 366 -27.46 1.55 -7.77
N GLY A 367 -26.79 1.91 -6.67
CA GLY A 367 -26.09 3.19 -6.54
C GLY A 367 -24.89 3.31 -7.48
N LEU A 368 -24.10 2.24 -7.60
CA LEU A 368 -22.96 2.18 -8.53
C LEU A 368 -23.41 2.28 -9.99
N GLN A 369 -24.47 1.55 -10.38
CA GLN A 369 -25.00 1.58 -11.74
C GLN A 369 -25.55 2.96 -12.12
N ALA A 370 -26.26 3.62 -11.20
CA ALA A 370 -26.75 4.97 -11.43
C ALA A 370 -25.60 5.98 -11.62
N ALA A 371 -24.59 5.95 -10.75
CA ALA A 371 -23.45 6.87 -10.81
C ALA A 371 -22.54 6.64 -12.03
N LEU A 372 -22.38 5.39 -12.44
CA LEU A 372 -21.50 5.00 -13.55
C LEU A 372 -22.23 4.80 -14.88
N SER A 373 -23.47 5.30 -15.00
CA SER A 373 -24.32 5.16 -16.20
C SER A 373 -23.69 5.72 -17.48
N ASN A 374 -22.80 6.70 -17.37
CA ASN A 374 -22.07 7.29 -18.49
C ASN A 374 -20.71 6.61 -18.76
N ILE A 375 -20.33 5.60 -17.98
CA ILE A 375 -19.09 4.85 -18.18
C ILE A 375 -19.39 3.63 -19.06
N PRO A 376 -18.73 3.48 -20.22
CA PRO A 376 -19.03 2.40 -21.17
C PRO A 376 -18.88 0.99 -20.59
N LEU A 377 -17.86 0.77 -19.76
CA LEU A 377 -17.52 -0.55 -19.23
C LEU A 377 -17.39 -0.49 -17.72
N VAL A 378 -18.22 -1.24 -17.01
CA VAL A 378 -18.20 -1.33 -15.55
C VAL A 378 -18.18 -2.79 -15.13
N SER A 379 -17.25 -3.12 -14.25
CA SER A 379 -17.10 -4.47 -13.70
C SER A 379 -16.87 -4.43 -12.20
N MET A 380 -17.55 -5.32 -11.48
CA MET A 380 -17.44 -5.48 -10.04
C MET A 380 -16.82 -6.83 -9.74
N VAL A 381 -15.63 -6.81 -9.13
CA VAL A 381 -14.80 -7.98 -8.87
C VAL A 381 -14.68 -8.18 -7.36
N THR A 382 -15.11 -9.34 -6.89
CA THR A 382 -14.91 -9.76 -5.49
C THR A 382 -13.77 -10.76 -5.44
N LEU A 383 -12.77 -10.48 -4.59
CA LEU A 383 -11.67 -11.40 -4.29
C LEU A 383 -11.91 -12.09 -2.97
N VAL A 384 -12.19 -13.40 -3.03
CA VAL A 384 -12.52 -14.20 -1.86
C VAL A 384 -11.40 -15.19 -1.60
N PRO A 385 -10.70 -15.14 -0.44
CA PRO A 385 -9.79 -16.21 -0.06
C PRO A 385 -10.51 -17.56 -0.08
N SER A 386 -9.85 -18.60 -0.60
CA SER A 386 -10.52 -19.89 -0.81
C SER A 386 -9.80 -21.04 -0.12
N ALA A 387 -10.56 -22.03 0.36
CA ALA A 387 -9.98 -23.29 0.85
C ALA A 387 -9.53 -24.22 -0.30
N PHE A 388 -9.73 -23.80 -1.56
CA PHE A 388 -9.30 -24.55 -2.73
C PHE A 388 -7.77 -24.69 -2.73
N ARG A 389 -7.26 -25.87 -3.07
CA ARG A 389 -5.83 -26.15 -3.21
C ARG A 389 -5.64 -26.93 -4.50
N LEU A 390 -4.59 -26.60 -5.24
CA LEU A 390 -4.16 -27.34 -6.42
C LEU A 390 -2.72 -27.79 -6.20
N LEU A 391 -2.50 -29.09 -6.34
CA LEU A 391 -1.18 -29.69 -6.23
C LEU A 391 -0.71 -30.09 -7.61
N ARG A 392 0.53 -29.72 -7.94
CA ARG A 392 1.21 -30.13 -9.16
C ARG A 392 2.15 -31.27 -8.81
N TYR A 393 2.24 -32.28 -9.67
CA TYR A 393 3.29 -33.28 -9.57
C TYR A 393 4.67 -32.62 -9.77
N GLY A 394 5.55 -32.70 -8.78
CA GLY A 394 6.88 -32.08 -8.78
C GLY A 394 7.19 -31.35 -7.46
N MET A 395 8.31 -30.63 -7.44
CA MET A 395 8.79 -29.93 -6.23
C MET A 395 8.08 -28.59 -5.97
N TYR A 396 7.50 -27.98 -7.01
CA TYR A 396 6.94 -26.63 -6.93
C TYR A 396 5.42 -26.63 -7.13
N PRO A 397 4.71 -25.71 -6.44
CA PRO A 397 3.27 -25.53 -6.63
C PRO A 397 2.94 -24.96 -8.01
N PRO A 398 1.63 -24.80 -8.34
CA PRO A 398 1.22 -24.08 -9.53
C PRO A 398 1.91 -22.71 -9.66
N LYS A 399 2.12 -22.29 -10.91
CA LYS A 399 2.76 -21.02 -11.23
C LYS A 399 1.85 -19.85 -10.86
N VAL A 400 2.42 -18.72 -10.43
CA VAL A 400 1.68 -17.46 -10.33
C VAL A 400 1.05 -17.12 -11.68
N GLY A 401 -0.25 -16.82 -11.67
CA GLY A 401 -1.07 -16.65 -12.88
C GLY A 401 -1.82 -17.90 -13.33
N THR A 402 -1.68 -19.03 -12.63
CA THR A 402 -2.56 -20.19 -12.87
C THR A 402 -3.99 -19.86 -12.45
N VAL A 403 -4.96 -20.18 -13.31
CA VAL A 403 -6.40 -20.09 -13.01
C VAL A 403 -7.02 -21.48 -13.11
N ALA A 404 -7.61 -21.95 -12.01
CA ALA A 404 -8.40 -23.17 -12.00
C ALA A 404 -9.89 -22.82 -12.06
N ARG A 405 -10.64 -23.38 -13.01
CA ARG A 405 -12.09 -23.19 -13.14
C ARG A 405 -12.83 -24.47 -12.77
N VAL A 406 -13.86 -24.35 -11.93
CA VAL A 406 -14.71 -25.47 -11.51
C VAL A 406 -16.11 -25.27 -12.08
N ASN A 407 -16.59 -26.25 -12.83
CA ASN A 407 -17.89 -26.27 -13.52
C ASN A 407 -18.12 -25.03 -14.40
N ASP A 408 -17.05 -24.45 -14.92
CA ASP A 408 -17.03 -23.18 -15.68
C ASP A 408 -17.63 -21.96 -14.94
N ALA A 409 -18.12 -22.13 -13.71
CA ALA A 409 -18.85 -21.15 -12.91
C ALA A 409 -18.00 -20.44 -11.85
N ARG A 410 -16.94 -21.09 -11.35
CA ARG A 410 -16.03 -20.52 -10.34
C ARG A 410 -14.61 -20.49 -10.87
N ALA A 411 -13.91 -19.38 -10.69
CA ALA A 411 -12.51 -19.21 -11.11
C ALA A 411 -11.63 -18.94 -9.89
N PHE A 412 -10.53 -19.66 -9.77
CA PHE A 412 -9.56 -19.56 -8.67
C PHE A 412 -8.20 -19.14 -9.23
N LEU A 413 -7.78 -17.92 -8.93
CA LEU A 413 -6.53 -17.32 -9.37
C LEU A 413 -5.43 -17.52 -8.33
N PHE A 414 -4.32 -18.12 -8.76
CA PHE A 414 -3.09 -18.22 -7.98
C PHE A 414 -2.24 -16.96 -8.16
N THR A 415 -2.31 -16.02 -7.22
CA THR A 415 -1.39 -14.86 -7.15
C THR A 415 -0.12 -15.16 -6.35
N SER A 416 -0.09 -16.32 -5.67
CA SER A 416 1.10 -16.89 -5.03
C SER A 416 1.34 -18.29 -5.56
N GLY A 417 2.61 -18.69 -5.66
CA GLY A 417 3.01 -19.96 -6.26
C GLY A 417 4.41 -19.88 -6.85
N PHE A 418 4.76 -20.82 -7.73
CA PHE A 418 6.05 -20.81 -8.39
C PHE A 418 6.22 -19.53 -9.23
N MET A 419 7.36 -18.86 -9.06
CA MET A 419 7.69 -17.61 -9.75
C MET A 419 8.90 -17.86 -10.67
N PRO A 420 8.71 -17.97 -11.99
CA PRO A 420 9.83 -18.18 -12.93
C PRO A 420 10.90 -17.10 -12.82
N GLU A 421 10.51 -15.86 -12.54
CA GLU A 421 11.41 -14.72 -12.36
C GLU A 421 12.38 -14.88 -11.20
N LEU A 422 12.02 -15.71 -10.20
CA LEU A 422 12.84 -16.00 -9.02
C LEU A 422 13.42 -17.42 -9.04
N GLY A 423 12.97 -18.27 -9.97
CA GLY A 423 13.31 -19.68 -10.03
C GLY A 423 12.80 -20.51 -8.83
N THR A 424 11.88 -19.99 -8.01
CA THR A 424 11.41 -20.66 -6.79
C THR A 424 10.03 -20.17 -6.35
N TYR A 425 9.46 -20.78 -5.31
CA TYR A 425 8.31 -20.28 -4.57
C TYR A 425 8.78 -19.75 -3.21
N PRO A 426 8.75 -18.42 -2.97
CA PRO A 426 9.27 -17.82 -1.75
C PRO A 426 8.25 -17.73 -0.60
N GLY A 427 7.07 -18.33 -0.75
CA GLY A 427 6.01 -18.28 0.25
C GLY A 427 6.02 -19.48 1.21
N PRO A 428 5.43 -19.33 2.40
CA PRO A 428 5.23 -20.46 3.31
C PRO A 428 4.06 -21.34 2.81
N HIS A 429 4.10 -22.63 3.16
CA HIS A 429 2.99 -23.59 2.96
C HIS A 429 2.48 -23.72 1.51
N VAL A 430 1.41 -24.51 1.30
CA VAL A 430 0.78 -24.69 -0.02
C VAL A 430 0.07 -23.39 -0.42
N PRO A 431 0.31 -22.83 -1.62
CA PRO A 431 -0.33 -21.61 -2.06
C PRO A 431 -1.85 -21.67 -2.04
N GLN A 432 -2.44 -20.55 -1.65
CA GLN A 432 -3.88 -20.36 -1.57
C GLN A 432 -4.33 -19.40 -2.66
N PRO A 433 -5.21 -19.82 -3.58
CA PRO A 433 -5.75 -18.94 -4.61
C PRO A 433 -6.92 -18.13 -4.08
N PHE A 434 -7.15 -16.99 -4.73
CA PHE A 434 -8.39 -16.23 -4.57
C PHE A 434 -9.44 -16.74 -5.53
N GLU A 435 -10.65 -16.97 -5.04
CA GLU A 435 -11.81 -17.05 -5.92
C GLU A 435 -12.08 -15.64 -6.47
N VAL A 436 -12.07 -15.53 -7.79
CA VAL A 436 -12.37 -14.29 -8.53
C VAL A 436 -13.81 -14.38 -9.00
N ARG A 437 -14.68 -13.57 -8.40
CA ARG A 437 -16.08 -13.43 -8.83
C ARG A 437 -16.23 -12.10 -9.53
N CYS A 438 -16.88 -12.11 -10.68
CA CYS A 438 -17.07 -10.93 -11.51
C CYS A 438 -18.56 -10.75 -11.81
N LEU A 439 -19.03 -9.51 -11.74
CA LEU A 439 -20.31 -9.04 -12.24
C LEU A 439 -20.05 -7.89 -13.22
N GLY A 440 -20.84 -7.75 -14.27
CA GLY A 440 -20.72 -6.66 -15.24
C GLY A 440 -20.09 -7.09 -16.57
N ALA A 441 -19.29 -6.22 -17.16
CA ALA A 441 -18.83 -6.35 -18.55
C ALA A 441 -17.71 -7.38 -18.75
N ASP A 442 -16.93 -7.70 -17.71
CA ASP A 442 -15.75 -8.55 -17.86
C ASP A 442 -16.04 -10.05 -17.69
N GLU A 443 -15.39 -10.86 -18.53
CA GLU A 443 -15.30 -12.29 -18.30
C GLU A 443 -14.37 -12.60 -17.10
N PRO A 444 -14.59 -13.71 -16.35
CA PRO A 444 -13.79 -14.06 -15.19
C PRO A 444 -12.28 -14.14 -15.43
N LEU A 445 -11.85 -14.56 -16.62
CA LEU A 445 -10.42 -14.62 -16.98
C LEU A 445 -9.81 -13.23 -17.15
N MET A 446 -10.56 -12.27 -17.70
CA MET A 446 -10.09 -10.90 -17.86
C MET A 446 -10.00 -10.20 -16.49
N ALA A 447 -11.01 -10.39 -15.63
CA ALA A 447 -10.95 -9.93 -14.24
C ALA A 447 -9.75 -10.54 -13.49
N ALA A 448 -9.49 -11.84 -13.68
CA ALA A 448 -8.32 -12.50 -13.09
C ALA A 448 -6.99 -11.94 -13.63
N GLN A 449 -6.92 -11.61 -14.93
CA GLN A 449 -5.75 -10.98 -15.53
C GLN A 449 -5.50 -9.59 -14.94
N ASP A 450 -6.54 -8.78 -14.75
CA ASP A 450 -6.40 -7.45 -14.15
C ASP A 450 -5.94 -7.53 -12.70
N VAL A 451 -6.52 -8.44 -11.92
CA VAL A 451 -6.07 -8.71 -10.55
C VAL A 451 -4.60 -9.09 -10.55
N LEU A 452 -4.19 -10.02 -11.42
CA LEU A 452 -2.80 -10.43 -11.55
C LEU A 452 -1.88 -9.26 -11.92
N ASN A 453 -2.27 -8.42 -12.88
CA ASN A 453 -1.52 -7.24 -13.31
C ASN A 453 -1.30 -6.26 -12.14
N LEU A 454 -2.34 -6.00 -11.36
CA LEU A 454 -2.29 -5.08 -10.22
C LEU A 454 -1.42 -5.59 -9.06
N THR A 455 -1.11 -6.89 -8.98
CA THR A 455 -0.13 -7.42 -7.99
C THR A 455 1.31 -6.95 -8.25
N ARG A 456 1.58 -6.35 -9.43
CA ARG A 456 2.89 -5.83 -9.83
C ARG A 456 2.97 -4.31 -9.87
N MET A 457 1.92 -3.63 -9.38
CA MET A 457 1.81 -2.17 -9.36
C MET A 457 2.07 -1.54 -7.98
N ASN A 458 2.79 -2.25 -7.10
CA ASN A 458 3.19 -1.73 -5.80
C ASN A 458 4.49 -0.91 -5.91
N TRP A 459 4.37 0.42 -6.00
CA TRP A 459 5.51 1.34 -6.05
C TRP A 459 6.14 1.69 -4.70
N ASN A 460 5.79 0.97 -3.64
CA ASN A 460 6.46 1.11 -2.33
C ASN A 460 7.61 0.10 -2.16
N THR A 461 7.85 -0.79 -3.13
CA THR A 461 8.89 -1.82 -3.07
C THR A 461 9.24 -2.33 -4.46
N ALA A 462 10.46 -2.84 -4.65
CA ALA A 462 10.85 -3.57 -5.86
C ALA A 462 10.49 -5.07 -5.78
N ASP A 463 9.90 -5.50 -4.66
CA ASP A 463 9.55 -6.89 -4.39
C ASP A 463 8.28 -7.33 -5.13
N ILE A 464 8.41 -8.38 -5.95
CA ILE A 464 7.33 -8.97 -6.74
C ILE A 464 6.54 -10.05 -6.00
N ARG A 465 6.81 -10.33 -4.72
CA ARG A 465 6.15 -11.42 -3.97
C ARG A 465 4.74 -11.05 -3.45
N GLY A 466 4.27 -9.83 -3.72
CA GLY A 466 2.95 -9.37 -3.31
C GLY A 466 1.82 -10.25 -3.84
N LYS A 467 0.91 -10.67 -2.94
CA LYS A 467 -0.24 -11.53 -3.25
C LYS A 467 -1.49 -10.74 -3.65
N TRP A 468 -1.72 -9.60 -3.00
CA TRP A 468 -2.90 -8.75 -3.21
C TRP A 468 -2.66 -7.73 -4.33
N PRO A 469 -3.68 -7.42 -5.14
CA PRO A 469 -3.59 -6.31 -6.09
C PRO A 469 -3.44 -4.98 -5.34
N VAL A 470 -2.75 -4.01 -5.96
CA VAL A 470 -2.49 -2.69 -5.36
C VAL A 470 -3.77 -1.97 -4.90
N SER A 471 -4.90 -2.19 -5.57
CA SER A 471 -6.22 -1.67 -5.22
C SER A 471 -6.67 -2.07 -3.81
N LEU A 472 -6.25 -3.22 -3.30
CA LEU A 472 -6.61 -3.72 -1.96
C LEU A 472 -5.44 -3.74 -0.98
N SER A 473 -4.19 -3.90 -1.44
CA SER A 473 -3.03 -4.16 -0.58
C SER A 473 -2.68 -3.04 0.42
N PHE A 474 -3.24 -1.84 0.23
CA PHE A 474 -2.99 -0.68 1.08
C PHE A 474 -4.22 -0.22 1.87
N ALA A 475 -5.38 -0.85 1.66
CA ALA A 475 -6.64 -0.50 2.32
C ALA A 475 -6.51 -0.33 3.83
N ARG A 476 -6.04 -1.38 4.53
CA ARG A 476 -5.78 -1.33 5.97
C ARG A 476 -4.89 -0.17 6.40
N ARG A 477 -3.79 0.07 5.66
CA ARG A 477 -2.81 1.12 5.99
C ARG A 477 -3.37 2.52 5.78
N VAL A 478 -4.03 2.76 4.65
CA VAL A 478 -4.69 4.04 4.35
C VAL A 478 -5.79 4.31 5.37
N GLY A 479 -6.64 3.31 5.68
CA GLY A 479 -7.69 3.42 6.68
C GLY A 479 -7.14 3.78 8.07
N GLY A 480 -6.05 3.16 8.50
CA GLY A 480 -5.39 3.48 9.77
C GLY A 480 -4.79 4.89 9.82
N ILE A 481 -4.23 5.39 8.71
CA ILE A 481 -3.75 6.79 8.61
C ILE A 481 -4.93 7.76 8.73
N LEU A 482 -6.04 7.48 8.05
CA LEU A 482 -7.23 8.34 8.08
C LEU A 482 -7.91 8.34 9.45
N ASP A 483 -7.86 7.24 10.21
CA ASP A 483 -8.31 7.23 11.61
C ASP A 483 -7.46 8.17 12.48
N GLU A 484 -6.13 8.14 12.35
CA GLU A 484 -5.24 9.08 13.05
C GLU A 484 -5.37 10.52 12.53
N PHE A 485 -5.77 10.71 11.27
CA PHE A 485 -5.98 12.05 10.68
C PHE A 485 -7.19 12.77 11.28
N GLY A 486 -8.26 12.03 11.60
CA GLY A 486 -9.49 12.54 12.19
C GLY A 486 -10.51 13.02 11.16
N ASP A 487 -11.34 14.00 11.51
CA ASP A 487 -12.42 14.53 10.66
C ASP A 487 -12.00 15.75 9.80
N ASP A 488 -10.71 16.10 9.81
CA ASP A 488 -10.19 17.19 9.00
C ASP A 488 -10.44 16.93 7.50
N GLU A 489 -10.61 18.00 6.73
CA GLU A 489 -10.80 17.89 5.28
C GLU A 489 -9.56 17.29 4.61
N LEU A 490 -9.75 16.20 3.88
CA LEU A 490 -8.67 15.53 3.17
C LEU A 490 -8.37 16.26 1.85
N ILE A 491 -7.43 17.20 1.90
CA ILE A 491 -7.04 18.00 0.73
C ILE A 491 -6.16 17.19 -0.24
N GLU A 492 -5.29 16.33 0.29
CA GLU A 492 -4.37 15.52 -0.52
C GLU A 492 -4.90 14.11 -0.70
N SER A 493 -5.31 13.79 -1.93
CA SER A 493 -5.77 12.46 -2.34
C SER A 493 -4.65 11.62 -2.97
N SER A 494 -3.48 12.21 -3.29
CA SER A 494 -2.40 11.48 -3.96
C SER A 494 -1.87 10.33 -3.11
N PHE A 495 -1.76 9.14 -3.71
CA PHE A 495 -1.41 7.93 -2.99
C PHE A 495 0.00 7.95 -2.38
N ARG A 496 0.90 8.80 -2.89
CA ARG A 496 2.27 9.01 -2.38
C ARG A 496 2.34 9.42 -0.91
N TYR A 497 1.28 10.05 -0.37
CA TYR A 497 1.24 10.47 1.03
C TYR A 497 0.84 9.34 1.99
N PHE A 498 0.26 8.26 1.46
CA PHE A 498 -0.26 7.16 2.28
C PHE A 498 0.68 5.95 2.32
N VAL A 499 1.41 5.69 1.23
CA VAL A 499 2.24 4.47 1.11
C VAL A 499 3.51 4.46 1.90
#